data_AF-A0A0C2FB71-F1
#
_entry.id   AF-A0A0C2FB71-F1
#
_cell.length_a   1.000
_cell.length_b   1.000
_cell.length_c   1.000
_cell.angle_alpha   90.00
_cell.angle_beta   90.00
_cell.angle_gamma   90.00
#
_symmetry.space_group_name_H-M   'P 1'
#
loop_
_entity.id
_entity.type
_entity.pdbx_description
1 polymer ?
#
loop_
_entity_poly.entity_id
_entity_poly.type
_entity_poly.pdbx_seq_one_letter_code
_entity_poly.pdbx_strand_id
1 'polypeptide(L)'
;MLQSQQNRARLLPDDLAQRRFLDLQLLLTDDFRKRLAQIARQSESPWSEPFPNVMNAIWYLRHVVEEWSDSCLLSGITSTGGRAVFDESSAMFKCVMEPRLGNTSRDITDIFCPVLMKVRTTFANTGAQISKNSLEELFKRMSSALATVILEEIVDVTPFRSV
;
A
#
# COMPACT_ATOMS: atom_id res chain seq x y z
N MET A 1 -9.50 -3.79 12.83
CA MET A 1 -10.79 -4.46 12.56
C MET A 1 -10.59 -5.84 11.95
N LEU A 2 -9.88 -5.96 10.81
CA LEU A 2 -9.67 -7.22 10.10
C LEU A 2 -8.99 -8.29 10.97
N GLN A 3 -7.88 -7.99 11.66
CA GLN A 3 -7.26 -8.92 12.63
C GLN A 3 -8.21 -9.41 13.74
N SER A 4 -9.09 -8.53 14.24
CA SER A 4 -10.11 -8.92 15.23
C SER A 4 -11.12 -9.91 14.64
N GLN A 5 -11.50 -9.75 13.39
CA GLN A 5 -12.40 -10.68 12.70
C GLN A 5 -11.73 -12.04 12.45
N GLN A 6 -10.42 -12.06 12.15
CA GLN A 6 -9.65 -13.30 12.01
C GLN A 6 -9.61 -14.10 13.32
N ASN A 7 -9.40 -13.43 14.45
CA ASN A 7 -9.41 -14.09 15.76
C ASN A 7 -10.78 -14.70 16.07
N ARG A 8 -11.87 -14.06 15.64
CA ARG A 8 -13.24 -14.57 15.81
C ARG A 8 -13.54 -15.77 14.93
N ALA A 9 -12.95 -15.86 13.74
CA ALA A 9 -13.09 -17.02 12.87
C ALA A 9 -12.63 -18.30 13.56
N ARG A 10 -11.52 -18.24 14.31
CA ARG A 10 -10.96 -19.38 15.07
C ARG A 10 -11.83 -19.86 16.22
N LEU A 11 -12.78 -19.04 16.68
CA LEU A 11 -13.68 -19.37 17.78
C LEU A 11 -14.94 -20.11 17.32
N LEU A 12 -15.15 -20.24 16.00
CA LEU A 12 -16.30 -20.94 15.47
C LEU A 12 -16.09 -22.46 15.62
N PRO A 13 -17.07 -23.21 16.13
CA PRO A 13 -16.89 -24.60 16.53
C PRO A 13 -16.90 -25.60 15.37
N ASP A 14 -17.28 -25.18 14.16
CA ASP A 14 -17.48 -26.03 12.99
C ASP A 14 -16.71 -25.50 11.77
N ASP A 15 -16.03 -26.40 11.07
CA ASP A 15 -15.20 -26.11 9.90
C ASP A 15 -16.03 -25.49 8.76
N LEU A 16 -17.29 -25.91 8.60
CA LEU A 16 -18.18 -25.32 7.60
C LEU A 16 -18.54 -23.87 7.95
N ALA A 17 -18.79 -23.58 9.23
CA ALA A 17 -19.06 -22.22 9.71
C ALA A 17 -17.82 -21.32 9.59
N GLN A 18 -16.63 -21.85 9.91
CA GLN A 18 -15.36 -21.15 9.70
C GLN A 18 -15.14 -20.80 8.24
N ARG A 19 -15.38 -21.74 7.32
CA ARG A 19 -15.21 -21.55 5.88
C ARG A 19 -16.17 -20.48 5.33
N ARG A 20 -17.46 -20.57 5.67
CA ARG A 20 -18.46 -19.56 5.26
C ARG A 20 -18.15 -18.17 5.80
N PHE A 21 -17.65 -18.08 7.03
CA PHE A 21 -17.26 -16.80 7.61
C PHE A 21 -16.06 -16.19 6.88
N LEU A 22 -15.09 -17.03 6.48
CA LEU A 22 -13.95 -16.59 5.68
C LEU A 22 -14.34 -16.20 4.25
N ASP A 23 -15.27 -16.91 3.62
CA ASP A 23 -15.83 -16.53 2.31
C ASP A 23 -16.48 -15.14 2.35
N LEU A 24 -17.24 -14.85 3.41
CA LEU A 24 -17.83 -13.52 3.64
C LEU A 24 -16.75 -12.46 3.87
N GLN A 25 -15.68 -12.77 4.60
CA GLN A 25 -14.56 -11.83 4.80
C GLN A 25 -13.85 -11.50 3.49
N LEU A 26 -13.64 -12.49 2.63
CA LEU A 26 -13.06 -12.30 1.30
C LEU A 26 -13.96 -11.43 0.41
N LEU A 27 -15.27 -11.68 0.43
CA LEU A 27 -16.24 -10.89 -0.32
C LEU A 27 -16.25 -9.42 0.12
N LEU A 28 -16.28 -9.16 1.43
CA LEU A 28 -16.25 -7.80 1.98
C LEU A 28 -14.91 -7.10 1.66
N THR A 29 -13.81 -7.85 1.70
CA THR A 29 -12.48 -7.33 1.35
C THR A 29 -12.42 -6.93 -0.12
N ASP A 30 -12.98 -7.74 -1.01
CA ASP A 30 -13.05 -7.44 -2.44
C ASP A 30 -13.94 -6.22 -2.76
N ASP A 31 -15.10 -6.12 -2.12
CA ASP A 31 -15.99 -4.96 -2.28
C ASP A 31 -15.32 -3.66 -1.79
N PHE A 32 -14.70 -3.70 -0.61
CA PHE A 32 -13.96 -2.56 -0.07
C PHE A 32 -12.82 -2.14 -0.99
N ARG A 33 -12.06 -3.11 -1.51
CA ARG A 33 -11.00 -2.89 -2.50
C ARG A 33 -11.53 -2.18 -3.75
N LYS A 34 -12.61 -2.67 -4.36
CA LYS A 34 -13.25 -2.05 -5.53
C LYS A 34 -13.68 -0.61 -5.25
N ARG A 35 -14.23 -0.35 -4.06
CA ARG A 35 -14.62 0.99 -3.64
C ARG A 35 -13.43 1.94 -3.48
N LEU A 36 -12.32 1.46 -2.91
CA LEU A 36 -11.08 2.24 -2.85
C LEU A 36 -10.56 2.59 -4.25
N ALA A 37 -10.56 1.63 -5.18
CA ALA A 37 -10.18 1.90 -6.58
C ALA A 37 -11.06 2.97 -7.22
N GLN A 38 -12.36 2.91 -6.99
CA GLN A 38 -13.31 3.89 -7.51
C GLN A 38 -13.04 5.29 -6.94
N ILE A 39 -12.84 5.41 -5.63
CA ILE A 39 -12.52 6.69 -4.98
C ILE A 39 -11.18 7.24 -5.49
N ALA A 40 -10.18 6.38 -5.68
CA ALA A 40 -8.90 6.77 -6.28
C ALA A 40 -9.11 7.37 -7.67
N ARG A 41 -9.94 6.73 -8.51
CA ARG A 41 -10.28 7.20 -9.86
C ARG A 41 -11.10 8.48 -9.90
N GLN A 42 -11.81 8.81 -8.83
CA GLN A 42 -12.60 10.02 -8.71
C GLN A 42 -11.82 11.19 -8.09
N SER A 43 -10.65 10.93 -7.50
CA SER A 43 -9.80 11.99 -6.96
C SER A 43 -9.27 12.89 -8.08
N GLU A 44 -9.20 14.19 -7.82
CA GLU A 44 -8.70 15.19 -8.77
C GLU A 44 -7.18 15.13 -8.92
N SER A 45 -6.47 14.87 -7.82
CA SER A 45 -5.00 14.83 -7.78
C SER A 45 -4.49 13.71 -6.88
N PRO A 46 -3.36 13.07 -7.25
CA PRO A 46 -2.72 12.05 -6.41
C PRO A 46 -2.09 12.63 -5.13
N TRP A 47 -1.95 13.96 -5.06
CA TRP A 47 -1.30 14.65 -3.95
C TRP A 47 -2.30 15.26 -2.96
N SER A 48 -3.56 15.36 -3.34
CA SER A 48 -4.63 15.92 -2.51
C SER A 48 -5.57 14.84 -2.02
N GLU A 49 -6.26 15.12 -0.92
CA GLU A 49 -7.32 14.23 -0.45
C GLU A 49 -8.38 14.01 -1.54
N PRO A 50 -8.96 12.79 -1.63
CA PRO A 50 -8.76 11.64 -0.73
C PRO A 50 -7.65 10.65 -1.15
N PHE A 51 -6.89 10.93 -2.21
CA PHE A 51 -6.00 9.92 -2.81
C PHE A 51 -4.91 9.38 -1.88
N PRO A 52 -4.18 10.20 -1.09
CA PRO A 52 -3.21 9.69 -0.12
C PRO A 52 -3.81 8.77 0.94
N ASN A 53 -5.09 8.99 1.31
CA ASN A 53 -5.82 8.18 2.29
C ASN A 53 -6.23 6.84 1.68
N VAL A 54 -6.64 6.85 0.41
CA VAL A 54 -6.92 5.63 -0.35
C VAL A 54 -5.66 4.77 -0.45
N MET A 55 -4.50 5.36 -0.79
CA MET A 55 -3.25 4.60 -0.89
C MET A 55 -2.81 3.99 0.44
N ASN A 56 -3.02 4.70 1.56
CA ASN A 56 -2.78 4.15 2.89
C ASN A 56 -3.70 2.95 3.20
N ALA A 57 -4.98 3.05 2.84
CA ALA A 57 -5.94 1.98 3.03
C ALA A 57 -5.61 0.75 2.17
N ILE A 58 -5.21 0.94 0.91
CA ILE A 58 -4.77 -0.15 0.02
C ILE A 58 -3.52 -0.83 0.58
N TRP A 59 -2.55 -0.05 1.08
CA TRP A 59 -1.34 -0.60 1.69
C TRP A 59 -1.65 -1.44 2.93
N TYR A 60 -2.50 -0.93 3.83
CA TYR A 60 -2.93 -1.68 5.02
C TYR A 60 -3.65 -2.97 4.63
N LEU A 61 -4.53 -2.90 3.62
CA LEU A 61 -5.26 -4.06 3.14
C LEU A 61 -4.31 -5.14 2.63
N ARG A 62 -3.33 -4.77 1.80
CA ARG A 62 -2.30 -5.69 1.30
C ARG A 62 -1.56 -6.37 2.45
N HIS A 63 -1.11 -5.62 3.44
CA HIS A 63 -0.30 -6.15 4.54
C HIS A 63 -1.08 -7.13 5.42
N VAL A 64 -2.32 -6.80 5.79
CA VAL A 64 -3.18 -7.69 6.58
C VAL A 64 -3.52 -8.97 5.83
N VAL A 65 -3.76 -8.85 4.52
CA VAL A 65 -4.03 -9.98 3.63
C VAL A 65 -2.84 -10.94 3.53
N GLU A 66 -1.61 -10.41 3.38
CA GLU A 66 -0.39 -11.21 3.36
C GLU A 66 -0.22 -11.96 4.70
N GLU A 67 -0.45 -11.28 5.83
CA GLU A 67 -0.43 -11.90 7.18
C GLU A 67 -1.47 -13.03 7.32
N TRP A 68 -2.64 -12.88 6.69
CA TRP A 68 -3.67 -13.92 6.66
C TRP A 68 -3.24 -15.14 5.87
N SER A 69 -2.60 -14.94 4.71
CA SER A 69 -2.10 -16.04 3.88
C SER A 69 -1.03 -16.86 4.60
N ASP A 70 -0.17 -16.21 5.38
CA ASP A 70 0.89 -16.89 6.14
C ASP A 70 0.35 -17.65 7.36
N SER A 71 -0.81 -17.25 7.90
CA SER A 71 -1.39 -17.78 9.15
C SER A 71 -2.14 -19.13 9.02
N CYS A 72 -1.89 -19.95 7.98
CA CYS A 72 -2.42 -21.31 7.76
C CYS A 72 -3.96 -21.52 7.71
N LEU A 73 -4.81 -20.58 8.10
CA LEU A 73 -6.28 -20.66 8.01
C LEU A 73 -6.81 -20.80 6.56
N LEU A 74 -5.96 -20.44 5.59
CA LEU A 74 -6.28 -20.47 4.15
C LEU A 74 -5.80 -21.73 3.44
N SER A 75 -5.08 -22.64 4.12
CA SER A 75 -4.61 -23.91 3.52
C SER A 75 -5.78 -24.72 2.90
N GLY A 76 -6.97 -24.66 3.49
CA GLY A 76 -8.21 -25.28 2.98
C GLY A 76 -9.00 -24.48 1.92
N ILE A 77 -8.66 -23.21 1.68
CA ILE A 77 -9.32 -22.30 0.70
C ILE A 77 -8.47 -22.12 -0.57
N THR A 78 -7.36 -22.85 -0.68
CA THR A 78 -6.50 -22.95 -1.87
C THR A 78 -7.23 -23.39 -3.16
N SER A 79 -8.54 -23.68 -3.11
CA SER A 79 -9.41 -23.68 -4.28
C SER A 79 -9.63 -22.25 -4.82
N THR A 80 -8.61 -21.72 -5.50
CA THR A 80 -8.64 -20.73 -6.59
C THR A 80 -9.19 -19.31 -6.34
N GLY A 81 -10.10 -19.06 -5.40
CA GLY A 81 -10.78 -17.76 -5.25
C GLY A 81 -10.14 -16.77 -4.27
N GLY A 82 -9.74 -17.24 -3.08
CA GLY A 82 -9.23 -16.35 -2.02
C GLY A 82 -7.89 -15.71 -2.37
N ARG A 83 -6.97 -16.50 -2.97
CA ARG A 83 -5.65 -16.00 -3.39
C ARG A 83 -5.74 -14.97 -4.52
N ALA A 84 -6.72 -15.11 -5.41
CA ALA A 84 -6.98 -14.12 -6.45
C ALA A 84 -7.36 -12.75 -5.88
N VAL A 85 -8.24 -12.68 -4.87
CA VAL A 85 -8.60 -11.40 -4.21
C VAL A 85 -7.37 -10.70 -3.61
N PHE A 86 -6.42 -11.49 -3.12
CA PHE A 86 -5.19 -11.01 -2.51
C PHE A 86 -4.17 -10.52 -3.55
N ASP A 87 -3.92 -11.33 -4.58
CA ASP A 87 -3.06 -10.97 -5.70
C ASP A 87 -3.62 -9.74 -6.43
N GLU A 88 -4.94 -9.66 -6.59
CA GLU A 88 -5.62 -8.52 -7.20
C GLU A 88 -5.61 -7.27 -6.30
N SER A 89 -5.51 -7.40 -4.98
CA SER A 89 -5.31 -6.26 -4.07
C SER A 89 -3.91 -5.67 -4.22
N SER A 90 -2.89 -6.53 -4.37
CA SER A 90 -1.51 -6.11 -4.67
C SER A 90 -1.41 -5.49 -6.07
N ALA A 91 -2.05 -6.11 -7.07
CA ALA A 91 -2.13 -5.58 -8.43
C ALA A 91 -2.88 -4.25 -8.49
N MET A 92 -3.88 -4.02 -7.64
CA MET A 92 -4.60 -2.75 -7.58
C MET A 92 -3.71 -1.60 -7.13
N PHE A 93 -2.78 -1.83 -6.20
CA PHE A 93 -1.80 -0.80 -5.83
C PHE A 93 -1.00 -0.35 -7.05
N LYS A 94 -0.55 -1.32 -7.87
CA LYS A 94 0.19 -1.06 -9.10
C LYS A 94 -0.69 -0.40 -10.18
N CYS A 95 -1.90 -0.91 -10.40
CA CYS A 95 -2.84 -0.46 -11.43
C CYS A 95 -3.54 0.88 -11.10
N VAL A 96 -3.65 1.26 -9.82
CA VAL A 96 -4.12 2.60 -9.43
C VAL A 96 -3.00 3.62 -9.57
N MET A 97 -1.74 3.22 -9.36
CA MET A 97 -0.57 4.08 -9.52
C MET A 97 -0.22 4.30 -11.00
N GLU A 98 -0.12 3.24 -11.81
CA GLU A 98 0.39 3.29 -13.19
C GLU A 98 -0.33 4.30 -14.12
N PRO A 99 -1.66 4.33 -14.26
CA PRO A 99 -2.35 5.26 -15.16
C PRO A 99 -2.31 6.71 -14.67
N ARG A 100 -2.05 6.91 -13.37
CA ARG A 100 -2.07 8.21 -12.68
C ARG A 100 -0.69 8.83 -12.58
N LEU A 101 0.35 8.01 -12.74
CA LEU A 101 1.74 8.45 -12.81
C LEU A 101 2.15 8.89 -14.22
N GLY A 102 1.33 8.66 -15.24
CA GLY A 102 1.59 9.12 -16.60
C GLY A 102 2.42 8.14 -17.42
N ASN A 103 2.43 8.33 -18.75
CA ASN A 103 3.22 7.55 -19.70
C ASN A 103 4.41 8.38 -20.20
N THR A 104 4.92 9.27 -19.34
CA THR A 104 5.92 10.26 -19.70
C THR A 104 7.27 9.85 -19.14
N SER A 105 8.30 9.87 -19.96
CA SER A 105 9.71 9.64 -19.58
C SER A 105 10.27 10.60 -18.49
N ARG A 106 9.40 11.37 -17.82
CA ARG A 106 9.69 12.30 -16.71
C ARG A 106 9.21 11.75 -15.35
N ASP A 107 8.69 10.53 -15.33
CA ASP A 107 8.09 9.95 -14.16
C ASP A 107 9.17 9.33 -13.25
N ILE A 108 8.97 9.45 -11.94
CA ILE A 108 9.79 8.77 -10.94
C ILE A 108 9.59 7.26 -11.14
N THR A 109 10.64 6.56 -11.56
CA THR A 109 10.63 5.11 -11.79
C THR A 109 10.04 4.38 -10.57
N ASP A 110 9.25 3.33 -10.81
CA ASP A 110 8.61 2.48 -9.81
C ASP A 110 9.58 1.96 -8.72
N ILE A 111 10.87 1.84 -9.04
CA ILE A 111 11.95 1.51 -8.12
C ILE A 111 12.13 2.52 -6.96
N PHE A 112 11.70 3.77 -7.13
CA PHE A 112 11.73 4.79 -6.08
C PHE A 112 10.48 4.78 -5.19
N CYS A 113 9.39 4.09 -5.59
CA CYS A 113 8.17 4.01 -4.78
C CYS A 113 8.43 3.42 -3.37
N PRO A 114 9.21 2.34 -3.18
CA PRO A 114 9.56 1.84 -1.85
C PRO A 114 10.33 2.87 -1.00
N VAL A 115 11.19 3.68 -1.63
CA VAL A 115 11.97 4.73 -0.95
C VAL A 115 11.03 5.86 -0.49
N LEU A 116 10.18 6.36 -1.39
CA LEU A 116 9.20 7.41 -1.08
C LEU A 116 8.19 6.95 -0.01
N MET A 117 7.78 5.69 -0.06
CA MET A 117 6.91 5.11 0.96
C MET A 117 7.60 5.01 2.32
N LYS A 118 8.86 4.56 2.38
CA LYS A 118 9.64 4.55 3.63
C LYS A 118 9.80 5.97 4.18
N VAL A 119 10.16 6.95 3.35
CA VAL A 119 10.27 8.36 3.76
C VAL A 119 8.94 8.85 4.35
N ARG A 120 7.82 8.60 3.66
CA ARG A 120 6.48 8.98 4.12
C ARG A 120 6.11 8.33 5.45
N THR A 121 6.34 7.03 5.60
CA THR A 121 6.02 6.28 6.83
C THR A 121 6.87 6.75 8.00
N THR A 122 8.17 6.98 7.78
CA THR A 122 9.06 7.56 8.80
C THR A 122 8.57 8.95 9.21
N PHE A 123 8.18 9.80 8.25
CA PHE A 123 7.61 11.12 8.54
C PHE A 123 6.34 11.07 9.39
N ALA A 124 5.41 10.18 9.04
CA ALA A 124 4.15 10.04 9.77
C ALA A 124 4.38 9.55 11.20
N ASN A 125 5.23 8.54 11.38
CA ASN A 125 5.53 7.96 12.70
C ASN A 125 6.29 8.94 13.60
N THR A 126 7.29 9.63 13.06
CA THR A 126 8.07 10.62 13.81
C THR A 126 7.25 11.88 14.08
N GLY A 127 6.42 12.33 13.13
CA GLY A 127 5.54 13.48 13.28
C GLY A 127 4.48 13.33 14.37
N ALA A 128 4.10 12.10 14.72
CA ALA A 128 3.24 11.83 15.87
C ALA A 128 3.94 12.04 17.23
N GLN A 129 5.27 12.11 17.25
CA GLN A 129 6.08 12.16 18.47
C GLN A 129 6.83 13.48 18.67
N ILE A 130 6.81 14.39 17.69
CA ILE A 130 7.58 15.63 17.72
C ILE A 130 6.73 16.87 17.42
N SER A 131 7.25 18.04 17.78
CA SER A 131 6.60 19.31 17.47
C SER A 131 6.57 19.60 15.97
N LYS A 132 5.58 20.37 15.50
CA LYS A 132 5.45 20.78 14.09
C LYS A 132 6.72 21.46 13.57
N ASN A 133 7.34 22.35 14.35
CA ASN A 133 8.57 23.04 13.97
C ASN A 133 9.75 22.05 13.80
N SER A 134 9.84 21.05 14.67
CA SER A 134 10.84 19.99 14.56
C SER A 134 10.60 19.09 13.35
N LEU A 135 9.34 18.86 12.98
CA LEU A 135 8.97 18.06 11.81
C LEU A 135 9.34 18.75 10.50
N GLU A 136 9.13 20.06 10.40
CA GLU A 136 9.54 20.86 9.24
C GLU A 136 11.07 20.86 9.06
N GLU A 137 11.82 20.96 10.17
CA GLU A 137 13.28 20.90 10.14
C GLU A 137 13.78 19.49 9.77
N LEU A 138 13.14 18.44 10.29
CA LEU A 138 13.41 17.06 9.89
C LEU A 138 13.17 16.86 8.38
N PHE A 139 12.10 17.45 7.84
CA PHE A 139 11.76 17.35 6.41
C PHE A 139 12.83 17.97 5.54
N LYS A 140 13.31 19.15 5.91
CA LYS A 140 14.42 19.79 5.21
C LYS A 140 15.68 18.93 5.23
N ARG A 141 16.04 18.37 6.39
CA ARG A 141 17.24 17.53 6.53
C ARG A 141 17.15 16.22 5.75
N MET A 142 16.02 15.52 5.84
CA MET A 142 15.82 14.26 5.11
C MET A 142 15.76 14.50 3.60
N SER A 143 15.10 15.57 3.15
CA SER A 143 15.05 15.92 1.72
C SER A 143 16.42 16.31 1.19
N SER A 144 17.19 17.08 1.96
CA SER A 144 18.57 17.44 1.62
C SER A 144 19.46 16.21 1.51
N ALA A 145 19.43 15.32 2.50
CA ALA A 145 20.20 14.08 2.47
C ALA A 145 19.81 13.17 1.30
N LEU A 146 18.51 13.03 1.01
CA LEU A 146 18.04 12.26 -0.13
C LEU A 146 18.51 12.87 -1.46
N ALA A 147 18.48 14.20 -1.58
CA ALA A 147 18.96 14.90 -2.76
C ALA A 147 20.47 14.70 -2.96
N THR A 148 21.27 14.77 -1.89
CA THR A 148 22.71 14.49 -1.92
C THR A 148 22.97 13.07 -2.43
N VAL A 149 22.31 12.06 -1.86
CA VAL A 149 22.48 10.66 -2.30
C VAL A 149 22.09 10.46 -3.76
N ILE A 150 20.98 11.05 -4.20
CA ILE A 150 20.55 10.94 -5.61
C ILE A 150 21.57 11.60 -6.54
N LEU A 151 22.08 12.77 -6.18
CA LEU A 151 23.07 13.48 -7.00
C LEU A 151 24.39 12.70 -7.08
N GLU A 152 24.95 12.33 -5.93
CA GLU A 152 26.27 11.71 -5.85
C GLU A 152 26.28 10.25 -6.35
N GLU A 153 25.25 9.46 -6.03
CA GLU A 153 25.25 8.01 -6.31
C GLU A 153 24.51 7.65 -7.60
N ILE A 154 23.66 8.52 -8.12
CA ILE A 154 22.88 8.24 -9.33
C ILE A 154 23.29 9.21 -10.43
N VAL A 155 23.21 10.52 -10.19
CA VAL A 155 23.40 11.50 -11.27
C VAL A 155 24.87 11.59 -11.71
N ASP A 156 25.81 11.65 -10.77
CA ASP A 156 27.22 11.86 -11.08
C ASP A 156 27.90 10.60 -11.66
N VAL A 157 27.34 9.42 -11.40
CA VAL A 157 27.89 8.13 -11.81
C VAL A 157 27.21 7.54 -13.05
N THR A 158 26.01 8.01 -13.40
CA THR A 158 25.23 7.45 -14.51
C THR A 158 25.33 8.33 -15.75
N PRO A 159 25.81 7.81 -16.90
CA PRO A 159 25.77 8.54 -18.16
C PRO A 159 24.34 8.60 -18.69
N PHE A 160 23.70 9.77 -18.57
CA PHE A 160 22.37 9.99 -19.14
C PHE A 160 22.43 10.19 -20.65
N ARG A 161 21.54 9.52 -21.38
CA ARG A 161 21.34 9.79 -22.81
C ARG A 161 20.45 11.02 -22.95
N SER A 162 20.88 12.00 -23.75
CA SER A 162 20.00 13.06 -24.20
C SER A 162 18.94 12.46 -25.14
N VAL A 163 17.67 12.60 -24.77
CA VAL A 163 16.52 12.30 -25.64
C VAL A 163 16.38 13.39 -26.67
#